data_AF-A0A940JGD2-F1
#
_entry.id   AF-A0A940JGD2-F1
#
_cell.length_a   1.000
_cell.length_b   1.000
_cell.length_c   1.000
_cell.angle_alpha   90.00
_cell.angle_beta   90.00
_cell.angle_gamma   90.00
#
_symmetry.space_group_name_H-M   'P 1'
#
loop_
_entity.id
_entity.type
_entity.pdbx_description
1 polymer ?
#
loop_
_entity_poly.entity_id
_entity_poly.type
_entity_poly.pdbx_seq_one_letter_code
_entity_poly.pdbx_strand_id
1 'polypeptide(L)'
;MVETRDLAVIRLALVRELETINHYQDLHDQASDPSVKTLMLHLMEEEKEHVAELTAMLRALDAVQDQYFREGHGAALGTGDVAALAHKPSPQAVPTPVATPAPLPVRTGLTVGSLIGQPLV
;
A
#
# COMPACT_ATOMS: atom_id res chain seq x y z
N MET A 1 12.44 -9.65 14.80
CA MET A 1 11.09 -9.06 14.96
C MET A 1 10.80 -8.34 13.67
N VAL A 2 9.65 -8.58 13.04
CA VAL A 2 9.24 -7.81 11.86
C VAL A 2 8.96 -6.39 12.30
N GLU A 3 9.64 -5.40 11.72
CA GLU A 3 9.36 -4.01 12.06
C GLU A 3 8.04 -3.59 11.39
N THR A 4 7.19 -2.83 12.08
CA THR A 4 5.95 -2.29 11.51
C THR A 4 6.19 -1.49 10.23
N ARG A 5 7.41 -0.95 10.09
CA ARG A 5 7.89 -0.26 8.89
C ARG A 5 8.00 -1.18 7.67
N ASP A 6 8.47 -2.41 7.82
CA ASP A 6 8.64 -3.35 6.71
C ASP A 6 7.29 -3.73 6.11
N LEU A 7 6.29 -3.98 6.96
CA LEU A 7 4.92 -4.21 6.51
C LEU A 7 4.35 -3.02 5.73
N ALA A 8 4.62 -1.79 6.18
CA ALA A 8 4.20 -0.60 5.46
C ALA A 8 4.89 -0.47 4.09
N VAL A 9 6.18 -0.83 4.00
CA VAL A 9 6.93 -0.85 2.73
C VAL A 9 6.33 -1.86 1.75
N ILE A 10 6.10 -3.10 2.19
CA ILE A 10 5.52 -4.15 1.33
C ILE A 10 4.13 -3.78 0.87
N ARG A 11 3.27 -3.27 1.76
CA ARG A 11 1.92 -2.84 1.38
C ARG A 11 1.94 -1.67 0.40
N LEU A 12 2.84 -0.70 0.60
CA LEU A 12 2.97 0.43 -0.31
C LEU A 12 3.47 -0.01 -1.69
N ALA A 13 4.46 -0.90 -1.75
CA ALA A 13 4.93 -1.49 -3.00
C ALA A 13 3.79 -2.23 -3.71
N LEU A 14 3.02 -3.06 -2.99
CA LEU A 14 1.88 -3.79 -3.55
C LEU A 14 0.81 -2.85 -4.14
N VAL A 15 0.54 -1.72 -3.46
CA VAL A 15 -0.36 -0.67 -3.99
C VAL A 15 0.19 -0.10 -5.30
N ARG A 16 1.49 0.20 -5.36
CA ARG A 16 2.12 0.74 -6.56
C ARG A 16 2.03 -0.22 -7.74
N GLU A 17 2.33 -1.51 -7.55
CA GLU A 17 2.26 -2.44 -8.68
C GLU A 17 0.83 -2.63 -9.19
N LEU A 18 -0.17 -2.66 -8.30
CA LEU A 18 -1.58 -2.70 -8.71
C LEU A 18 -2.03 -1.42 -9.45
N GLU A 19 -1.55 -0.25 -9.02
CA GLU A 19 -1.76 1.01 -9.75
C GLU A 19 -1.11 0.95 -11.14
N THR A 20 0.13 0.47 -11.21
CA THR A 20 0.93 0.38 -12.44
C THR A 20 0.29 -0.59 -13.46
N ILE A 21 -0.24 -1.74 -13.02
CA ILE A 21 -0.98 -2.67 -13.90
C ILE A 21 -2.12 -1.94 -14.62
N ASN A 22 -2.97 -1.24 -13.87
CA ASN A 22 -4.09 -0.50 -14.47
C ASN A 22 -3.59 0.62 -15.37
N HIS A 23 -2.55 1.34 -14.95
CA HIS A 23 -1.98 2.43 -15.73
C HIS A 23 -1.41 1.95 -17.07
N TYR A 24 -0.67 0.84 -17.09
CA TYR A 24 -0.13 0.27 -18.33
C TYR A 24 -1.21 -0.29 -19.24
N GLN A 25 -2.28 -0.85 -18.68
CA GLN A 25 -3.46 -1.23 -19.48
C GLN A 25 -4.09 0.01 -20.15
N ASP A 26 -4.30 1.10 -19.41
CA ASP A 26 -4.84 2.34 -19.96
C ASP A 26 -3.94 2.92 -21.06
N LEU A 27 -2.61 2.86 -20.88
CA LEU A 27 -1.64 3.32 -21.88
C LEU A 27 -1.62 2.40 -23.11
N HIS A 28 -1.76 1.09 -22.94
CA HIS A 28 -1.92 0.14 -24.03
C HIS A 28 -3.14 0.49 -24.90
N ASP A 29 -4.28 0.77 -24.25
CA ASP A 29 -5.54 1.07 -24.93
C ASP A 29 -5.49 2.41 -25.69
N GLN A 30 -4.80 3.41 -25.13
CA GLN A 30 -4.60 4.73 -25.74
C GLN A 30 -3.55 4.76 -26.86
N ALA A 31 -2.56 3.87 -26.81
CA ALA A 31 -1.48 3.85 -27.80
C ALA A 31 -2.02 3.54 -29.21
N SER A 32 -1.41 4.14 -30.23
CA SER A 32 -1.74 3.85 -31.64
C SER A 32 -0.66 2.99 -32.33
N ASP A 33 0.59 3.06 -31.86
CA ASP A 33 1.69 2.26 -32.40
C ASP A 33 1.65 0.82 -31.86
N PRO A 34 1.65 -0.22 -32.72
CA PRO A 34 1.59 -1.62 -32.29
C PRO A 34 2.76 -2.07 -31.41
N SER A 35 3.95 -1.49 -31.61
CA SER A 35 5.14 -1.83 -30.81
C SER A 35 4.99 -1.27 -29.39
N VAL A 36 4.46 -0.04 -29.26
CA VAL A 36 4.17 0.56 -27.95
C VAL A 36 3.09 -0.25 -27.21
N LYS A 37 2.03 -0.68 -27.90
CA LYS A 37 1.01 -1.56 -27.31
C LYS A 37 1.62 -2.85 -26.75
N THR A 38 2.49 -3.48 -27.55
CA THR A 38 3.16 -4.72 -27.16
C THR A 38 4.06 -4.51 -25.94
N LEU A 39 4.80 -3.40 -25.89
CA LEU A 39 5.63 -3.05 -24.74
C LEU A 39 4.79 -2.81 -23.47
N MET A 40 3.70 -2.03 -23.56
CA MET A 40 2.84 -1.77 -22.39
C MET A 40 2.20 -3.05 -21.86
N LEU A 41 1.77 -3.95 -22.75
CA LEU A 41 1.24 -5.26 -22.36
C LEU A 41 2.30 -6.10 -21.65
N HIS A 42 3.53 -6.12 -22.17
CA HIS A 42 4.64 -6.85 -21.55
C HIS A 42 4.96 -6.32 -20.15
N LEU A 43 5.11 -5.01 -19.98
CA LEU A 43 5.39 -4.39 -18.68
C LEU A 43 4.25 -4.66 -17.68
N MET A 44 2.99 -4.57 -18.12
CA MET A 44 1.84 -4.90 -17.29
C MET A 44 1.88 -6.35 -16.76
N GLU A 45 2.33 -7.31 -17.57
CA GLU A 45 2.49 -8.69 -17.11
C GLU A 45 3.64 -8.83 -16.10
N GLU A 46 4.76 -8.12 -16.27
CA GLU A 46 5.86 -8.12 -15.28
C GLU A 46 5.38 -7.59 -13.92
N GLU A 47 4.56 -6.54 -13.89
CA GLU A 47 4.04 -6.02 -12.61
C GLU A 47 3.10 -7.02 -11.91
N LYS A 48 2.41 -7.91 -12.65
CA LYS A 48 1.63 -8.99 -12.04
C LYS A 48 2.52 -10.02 -11.34
N GLU A 49 3.74 -10.26 -11.86
CA GLU A 49 4.74 -11.09 -11.18
C GLU A 49 5.18 -10.42 -9.87
N HIS A 50 5.47 -9.12 -9.90
CA HIS A 50 5.82 -8.35 -8.69
C HIS A 50 4.69 -8.35 -7.65
N VAL A 51 3.43 -8.22 -8.06
CA VAL A 51 2.26 -8.37 -7.18
C VAL A 51 2.27 -9.74 -6.48
N ALA A 52 2.59 -10.81 -7.19
CA ALA A 52 2.65 -12.15 -6.61
C ALA A 52 3.78 -12.27 -5.58
N GLU A 53 4.97 -11.77 -5.89
CA GLU A 53 6.13 -11.77 -4.97
C GLU A 53 5.86 -10.95 -3.70
N LEU A 54 5.33 -9.74 -3.85
CA LEU A 54 4.98 -8.85 -2.75
C LEU A 54 3.86 -9.43 -1.89
N THR A 55 2.88 -10.09 -2.51
CA THR A 55 1.81 -10.81 -1.79
C THR A 55 2.38 -11.97 -0.98
N ALA A 56 3.31 -12.75 -1.54
CA ALA A 56 3.97 -13.83 -0.82
C ALA A 56 4.76 -13.30 0.40
N MET A 57 5.49 -12.19 0.23
CA MET A 57 6.20 -11.53 1.33
C MET A 57 5.22 -11.00 2.39
N LEU A 58 4.12 -10.36 1.99
CA LEU A 58 3.09 -9.87 2.91
C LEU A 58 2.52 -10.99 3.78
N ARG A 59 2.24 -12.15 3.18
CA ARG A 59 1.76 -13.33 3.90
C ARG A 59 2.79 -13.88 4.88
N ALA A 60 4.08 -13.82 4.55
CA ALA A 60 5.13 -14.25 5.45
C ALA A 60 5.30 -13.31 6.66
N LEU A 61 5.03 -12.02 6.49
CA LEU A 61 5.27 -10.99 7.51
C LEU A 61 4.03 -10.63 8.36
N ASP A 62 2.81 -10.81 7.83
CA ASP A 62 1.55 -10.52 8.51
C ASP A 62 0.72 -11.79 8.77
N ALA A 63 0.88 -12.34 9.97
CA ALA A 63 0.20 -13.58 10.37
C ALA A 63 -1.33 -13.46 10.40
N VAL A 64 -1.88 -12.27 10.68
CA VAL A 64 -3.35 -12.07 10.71
C VAL A 64 -3.86 -12.05 9.27
N GLN A 65 -3.19 -11.32 8.38
CA GLN A 65 -3.58 -11.29 6.98
C GLN A 65 -3.41 -12.67 6.30
N ASP A 66 -2.34 -13.40 6.61
CA ASP A 66 -2.17 -14.78 6.11
C ASP A 66 -3.23 -15.75 6.65
N GLN A 67 -3.69 -15.58 7.90
CA GLN A 67 -4.83 -16.35 8.41
C GLN A 67 -6.07 -16.13 7.55
N TYR A 68 -6.39 -14.88 7.17
CA TYR A 68 -7.50 -14.60 6.26
C TYR A 68 -7.32 -15.28 4.89
N PHE A 69 -6.11 -15.27 4.34
CA PHE A 69 -5.83 -16.01 3.10
C PHE A 69 -6.06 -17.53 3.25
N ARG A 70 -5.58 -18.14 4.35
CA ARG A 70 -5.71 -19.59 4.59
C ARG A 70 -7.15 -20.03 4.85
N GLU A 71 -7.93 -19.19 5.52
CA GLU A 71 -9.36 -19.41 5.75
C GLU A 71 -10.20 -19.18 4.48
N GLY A 72 -9.58 -18.73 3.38
CA GLY A 72 -10.27 -18.52 2.11
C GLY A 72 -11.23 -17.33 2.15
N HIS A 73 -10.95 -16.29 2.95
CA HIS A 73 -11.72 -15.04 2.90
C HIS A 73 -11.61 -14.47 1.48
N GLY A 74 -12.67 -14.63 0.69
CA GLY A 74 -12.70 -14.25 -0.73
C GLY A 74 -12.75 -15.41 -1.72
N ALA A 75 -12.63 -16.67 -1.28
CA ALA A 75 -12.69 -17.84 -2.17
C ALA A 75 -14.01 -17.92 -2.95
N ALA A 76 -15.13 -17.54 -2.32
CA ALA A 76 -16.45 -17.47 -2.96
C ALA A 76 -16.63 -16.28 -3.92
N LEU A 77 -15.74 -15.27 -3.87
CA LEU A 77 -15.81 -14.12 -4.78
C LEU A 77 -15.45 -14.51 -6.22
N GLY A 78 -14.56 -15.50 -6.39
CA GLY A 78 -14.21 -16.02 -7.71
C GLY A 78 -15.37 -16.70 -8.44
N THR A 79 -16.43 -17.08 -7.71
CA THR A 79 -17.65 -17.68 -8.28
C THR A 79 -18.80 -16.67 -8.39
N GLY A 80 -18.56 -15.39 -8.09
CA GLY A 80 -19.58 -14.33 -8.13
C GLY A 80 -20.56 -14.35 -6.95
N ASP A 81 -20.35 -15.21 -5.95
CA ASP A 81 -21.20 -15.30 -4.77
C ASP A 81 -20.73 -14.31 -3.69
N VAL A 82 -21.21 -13.07 -3.80
CA VAL A 82 -20.91 -12.00 -2.85
C VAL A 82 -21.67 -12.13 -1.52
N ALA A 83 -22.63 -13.07 -1.39
CA ALA A 83 -23.36 -13.27 -0.14
C ALA A 83 -22.45 -13.75 1.00
N ALA A 84 -21.33 -14.39 0.65
CA ALA A 84 -20.27 -14.80 1.57
C ALA A 84 -19.55 -13.63 2.27
N LEU A 85 -19.75 -12.38 1.83
CA LEU A 85 -19.21 -11.17 2.48
C LEU A 85 -19.95 -10.77 3.76
N ALA A 86 -21.02 -11.47 4.15
CA ALA A 86 -21.69 -11.25 5.43
C ALA A 86 -20.71 -11.49 6.59
N HIS A 87 -20.15 -10.41 7.13
CA HIS A 87 -19.03 -10.44 8.06
C HIS A 87 -19.38 -11.20 9.35
N LYS A 88 -18.61 -12.24 9.66
CA LYS A 88 -18.52 -12.79 11.02
C LYS A 88 -17.48 -11.99 11.80
N PRO A 89 -17.68 -11.71 13.10
CA PRO A 89 -16.78 -10.87 13.88
C PRO A 89 -15.35 -11.42 13.81
N SER A 90 -14.39 -10.52 13.59
CA SER A 90 -12.97 -10.87 13.49
C SER A 90 -12.49 -11.63 14.73
N PRO A 91 -11.60 -12.63 14.58
CA PRO A 91 -10.86 -13.14 15.72
C PRO A 91 -10.09 -11.96 16.33
N GLN A 92 -10.31 -11.72 17.62
CA GLN A 92 -9.98 -10.50 18.35
C GLN A 92 -8.67 -9.84 17.91
N ALA A 93 -8.74 -8.53 17.62
CA ALA A 93 -7.56 -7.69 17.58
C ALA A 93 -6.84 -7.82 18.93
N VAL A 94 -5.64 -8.40 18.92
CA VAL A 94 -4.72 -8.26 20.05
C VAL A 94 -4.55 -6.75 20.23
N PRO A 95 -4.91 -6.16 21.39
CA PRO A 95 -4.72 -4.73 21.58
C PRO A 95 -3.24 -4.45 21.44
N THR A 96 -2.86 -3.75 20.39
CA THR A 96 -1.57 -3.06 20.36
C THR A 96 -1.57 -2.11 21.55
N PRO A 97 -0.56 -2.13 22.43
CA PRO A 97 -0.45 -1.11 23.46
C PRO A 97 -0.36 0.23 22.71
N VAL A 98 -1.36 1.09 22.94
CA VAL A 98 -1.32 2.48 22.49
C VAL A 98 -0.08 3.09 23.13
N ALA A 99 0.98 3.23 22.33
CA ALA A 99 2.10 4.06 22.72
C ALA A 99 1.54 5.48 22.82
N THR A 100 1.43 5.99 24.04
CA THR A 100 1.14 7.41 24.29
C THR A 100 2.12 8.22 23.45
N PRO A 101 1.68 9.09 22.53
CA PRO A 101 2.61 9.93 21.81
C PRO A 101 3.34 10.80 22.84
N ALA A 102 4.66 10.67 22.88
CA ALA A 102 5.49 11.59 23.65
C ALA A 102 5.20 13.02 23.14
N PRO A 103 5.02 14.01 24.03
CA PRO A 103 4.78 15.38 23.59
C PRO A 103 5.95 15.84 22.73
N LEU A 104 5.63 16.38 21.55
CA LEU A 104 6.61 17.00 20.67
C LEU A 104 7.32 18.13 21.46
N PRO A 105 8.65 18.28 21.35
CA PRO A 105 9.31 19.44 21.93
C PRO A 105 8.77 20.69 21.25
N VAL A 106 8.14 21.58 22.04
CA VAL A 106 7.75 22.91 21.60
C VAL A 106 9.03 23.66 21.23
N ARG A 107 9.32 23.79 19.94
CA ARG A 107 10.36 24.72 19.46
C ARG A 107 9.85 26.14 19.66
N THR A 108 10.25 26.77 20.76
CA THR A 108 10.19 28.22 20.90
C THR A 108 11.29 28.82 20.01
N GLY A 109 10.95 29.35 18.84
CA GLY A 109 11.93 30.10 18.05
C GLY A 109 11.57 30.40 16.59
N LEU A 110 11.24 31.67 16.36
CA LEU A 110 11.16 32.45 15.11
C LEU A 110 10.00 32.15 14.14
N THR A 111 8.99 33.03 14.21
CA THR A 111 8.05 33.32 13.10
C THR A 111 8.66 34.32 12.13
N VAL A 112 8.19 34.34 10.88
CA VAL A 112 8.65 35.15 9.72
C VAL A 112 8.66 36.69 9.94
N GLY A 113 8.22 37.19 11.10
CA GLY A 113 8.23 38.61 11.46
C GLY A 113 9.57 39.21 11.90
N SER A 114 10.68 38.47 11.92
CA SER A 114 11.99 38.97 12.43
C SER A 114 12.92 39.60 11.37
N LEU A 115 12.43 39.96 10.18
CA LEU A 115 13.25 40.56 9.10
C LEU A 115 12.84 41.97 8.68
N ILE A 116 12.45 42.82 9.63
CA ILE A 116 12.27 44.25 9.33
C ILE A 116 12.98 45.07 10.42
N GLY A 117 14.13 45.64 10.05
CA GLY A 117 14.76 46.74 10.80
C GLY A 117 16.13 46.43 11.37
N GLN A 118 17.18 46.53 10.53
CA GLN A 118 18.42 47.15 10.99
C GLN A 118 18.73 48.34 10.07
N PRO A 119 18.93 49.55 10.60
CA PRO A 119 19.31 50.69 9.79
C PRO A 119 20.77 50.54 9.34
N LEU A 120 21.03 50.97 8.10
CA LEU A 120 22.39 51.18 7.59
C LEU A 120 23.05 52.31 8.40
N VAL A 121 24.13 51.97 9.11
CA VAL A 121 25.22 52.89 9.46
C VAL A 121 26.53 52.13 9.31
#